data_AF-Q07N71-F1
#
_entry.id   AF-Q07N71-F1
#
_cell.length_a   1.000
_cell.length_b   1.000
_cell.length_c   1.000
_cell.angle_alpha   90.00
_cell.angle_beta   90.00
_cell.angle_gamma   90.00
#
_symmetry.space_group_name_H-M   'P 1'
#
loop_
_entity.id
_entity.type
_entity.pdbx_description
1 polymer ?
#
loop_
_entity_poly.entity_id
_entity_poly.type
_entity_poly.pdbx_seq_one_letter_code
_entity_poly.pdbx_strand_id
1 'polypeptide(L)'
;MRSSAMLLLSSVLAVMLLLVGSGRNDTIQVVDTAIAATPVAPISPIRAITSQSCSSNGCPTSCDANEALVSAICVGVTGAKFSDTIRVEDGVLTATCGSSTNNIVVLCARK
;
A
#
# COMPACT_ATOMS: atom_id res chain seq x y z
N MET A 1 11.53 29.20 36.07
CA MET A 1 11.99 28.28 34.99
C MET A 1 12.52 26.94 35.56
N ARG A 2 11.73 26.20 36.36
CA ARG A 2 12.15 24.90 36.93
C ARG A 2 11.11 23.77 36.85
N SER A 3 9.91 24.04 36.33
CA SER A 3 8.80 23.06 36.37
C SER A 3 8.74 22.13 35.15
N SER A 4 9.34 22.49 34.01
CA SER A 4 9.27 21.67 32.78
C SER A 4 10.22 20.47 32.80
N ALA A 5 11.32 20.53 33.57
CA ALA A 5 12.27 19.42 33.70
C ALA A 5 11.75 18.29 34.58
N MET A 6 10.93 18.58 35.60
CA MET A 6 10.34 17.55 36.47
C MET A 6 9.27 16.70 35.76
N LEU A 7 8.52 17.27 34.82
CA LEU A 7 7.49 16.55 34.07
C LEU A 7 8.09 15.51 33.10
N LEU A 8 9.25 15.81 32.52
CA LEU A 8 9.94 14.89 31.59
C LEU A 8 10.59 13.69 32.30
N LEU A 9 11.08 13.85 33.54
CA LEU A 9 11.62 12.72 34.29
C LEU A 9 10.54 11.73 34.74
N SER A 10 9.34 12.23 35.06
CA SER A 10 8.22 11.39 35.51
C SER A 10 7.73 10.42 34.42
N SER A 11 7.63 10.90 33.16
CA SER A 11 7.17 10.07 32.05
C SER A 11 8.17 8.97 31.69
N VAL A 12 9.47 9.25 31.74
CA VAL A 12 10.52 8.26 31.44
C VAL A 12 10.55 7.15 32.50
N LEU A 13 10.36 7.49 33.78
CA LEU A 13 10.28 6.49 34.86
C LEU A 13 9.05 5.59 34.72
N ALA A 14 7.89 6.14 34.33
CA ALA A 14 6.67 5.36 34.15
C ALA A 14 6.81 4.29 33.05
N VAL A 15 7.41 4.65 31.90
CA VAL A 15 7.62 3.72 30.78
C VAL A 15 8.57 2.58 31.16
N MET A 16 9.62 2.85 31.93
CA MET A 16 10.57 1.82 32.38
C MET A 16 9.94 0.83 33.37
N LEU A 17 9.04 1.28 34.25
CA LEU A 17 8.32 0.40 35.17
C LEU A 17 7.35 -0.55 34.44
N LEU A 18 6.70 -0.08 33.38
CA LEU A 18 5.81 -0.89 32.53
C LEU A 18 6.55 -1.99 31.76
N LEU A 19 7.78 -1.71 31.31
CA LEU A 19 8.61 -2.67 30.58
C LEU A 19 9.14 -3.81 31.47
N VAL A 20 9.45 -3.53 32.75
CA VAL A 20 9.97 -4.53 33.69
C VAL A 20 8.85 -5.39 34.31
N GLY A 21 7.63 -4.85 34.46
CA GLY A 21 6.50 -5.52 35.09
C GLY A 21 5.85 -6.67 34.29
N SER A 22 6.22 -6.86 33.02
CA SER A 22 5.60 -7.86 32.15
C SER A 22 6.19 -9.28 32.28
N GLY A 23 7.10 -9.49 33.24
CA GLY A 23 7.90 -10.71 33.37
C GLY A 23 7.55 -11.61 34.55
N ARG A 24 6.28 -12.04 34.73
CA ARG A 24 5.88 -13.33 35.36
C ARG A 24 4.38 -13.38 35.63
N ASN A 25 3.66 -14.26 34.94
CA ASN A 25 2.60 -15.04 35.59
C ASN A 25 2.38 -16.38 34.87
N ASP A 26 2.16 -17.40 35.69
CA ASP A 26 2.23 -18.84 35.46
C ASP A 26 1.02 -19.43 34.70
N THR A 27 1.27 -20.61 34.09
CA THR A 27 0.31 -21.68 33.76
C THR A 27 -0.86 -21.39 32.82
N ILE A 28 -0.75 -21.91 31.59
CA ILE A 28 -1.59 -22.93 30.95
C ILE A 28 -1.15 -23.00 29.48
N GLN A 29 -0.31 -23.98 29.13
CA GLN A 29 -0.09 -24.37 27.73
C GLN A 29 -1.21 -25.33 27.33
N VAL A 30 -2.42 -24.80 27.12
CA VAL A 30 -3.30 -25.40 26.11
C VAL A 30 -2.62 -25.06 24.80
N VAL A 31 -2.10 -26.07 24.10
CA VAL A 31 -1.70 -25.96 22.69
C VAL A 31 -2.99 -25.81 21.89
N ASP A 32 -3.64 -24.66 22.04
CA ASP A 32 -4.56 -24.16 21.05
C ASP A 32 -3.65 -23.73 19.91
N THR A 33 -3.54 -24.60 18.91
CA THR A 33 -3.02 -24.17 17.63
C THR A 33 -4.05 -23.18 17.11
N ALA A 34 -3.92 -21.93 17.56
CA ALA A 34 -4.55 -20.78 16.95
C ALA A 34 -3.92 -20.69 15.57
N ILE A 35 -4.52 -21.41 14.63
CA ILE A 35 -4.38 -21.12 13.21
C ILE A 35 -4.94 -19.72 13.13
N ALA A 36 -4.07 -18.72 13.23
CA ALA A 36 -4.41 -17.34 12.98
C ALA A 36 -5.07 -17.35 11.61
N ALA A 37 -6.40 -17.21 11.58
CA ALA A 37 -7.14 -17.12 10.36
C ALA A 37 -6.59 -15.88 9.67
N THR A 38 -5.69 -16.09 8.70
CA THR A 38 -5.21 -15.02 7.84
C THR A 38 -6.47 -14.40 7.25
N PRO A 39 -6.71 -13.09 7.44
CA PRO A 39 -7.88 -12.46 6.86
C PRO A 39 -7.84 -12.74 5.37
N VAL A 40 -8.84 -13.50 4.89
CA VAL A 40 -9.01 -13.73 3.45
C VAL A 40 -9.38 -12.37 2.91
N ALA A 41 -8.40 -11.69 2.31
CA ALA A 41 -8.63 -10.43 1.64
C ALA A 41 -9.73 -10.66 0.60
N PRO A 42 -10.74 -9.76 0.51
CA PRO A 42 -11.78 -9.89 -0.50
C PRO A 42 -11.11 -9.99 -1.87
N ILE A 43 -11.40 -11.07 -2.59
CA ILE A 43 -10.91 -11.27 -3.95
C ILE A 43 -11.71 -10.32 -4.83
N SER A 44 -11.23 -9.09 -4.98
CA SER A 44 -11.87 -8.13 -5.87
C SER A 44 -11.75 -8.64 -7.30
N PRO A 45 -12.84 -8.65 -8.09
CA PRO A 45 -12.77 -8.98 -9.52
C PRO A 45 -11.96 -7.94 -10.31
N ILE A 46 -11.69 -6.77 -9.71
CA ILE A 46 -10.90 -5.69 -10.27
C ILE A 46 -9.72 -5.39 -9.34
N ARG A 47 -8.51 -5.49 -9.88
CA ARG A 47 -7.25 -5.11 -9.25
C ARG A 47 -6.82 -3.73 -9.75
N ALA A 48 -6.44 -2.85 -8.83
CA ALA A 48 -5.81 -1.59 -9.17
C ALA A 48 -4.28 -1.71 -9.05
N ILE A 49 -3.55 -1.29 -10.07
CA ILE A 49 -2.09 -1.25 -10.11
C ILE A 49 -1.67 0.20 -10.23
N THR A 50 -0.91 0.69 -9.25
CA THR A 50 -0.35 2.04 -9.27
C THR A 50 1.09 2.01 -9.69
N SER A 51 1.48 2.86 -10.65
CA SER A 51 2.86 3.00 -11.08
C SER A 51 3.30 4.45 -11.07
N GLN A 52 4.50 4.68 -10.51
CA GLN A 52 5.18 5.98 -10.44
C GLN A 52 6.35 6.07 -11.44
N SER A 53 6.59 5.02 -12.23
CA SER A 53 7.73 4.93 -13.17
C SER A 53 7.42 5.58 -14.53
N CYS A 54 6.66 6.67 -14.53
CA CYS A 54 6.31 7.41 -15.72
C CYS A 54 7.54 8.10 -16.34
N SER A 55 7.79 7.87 -17.62
CA SER A 55 8.81 8.54 -18.44
C SER A 55 8.13 9.44 -19.48
N SER A 56 8.93 10.17 -20.28
CA SER A 56 8.43 10.98 -21.40
C SER A 56 7.63 10.14 -22.42
N ASN A 57 7.91 8.84 -22.52
CA ASN A 57 7.21 7.92 -23.43
C ASN A 57 5.94 7.29 -22.81
N GLY A 58 5.58 7.66 -21.58
CA GLY A 58 4.44 7.13 -20.84
C GLY A 58 4.83 6.32 -19.61
N CYS A 59 3.82 5.73 -18.97
CA CYS A 59 3.97 4.93 -17.76
C CYS A 59 3.86 3.44 -18.12
N PRO A 60 4.96 2.67 -18.09
CA PRO A 60 4.92 1.23 -18.33
C PRO A 60 4.27 0.54 -17.13
N THR A 61 3.28 -0.30 -17.41
CA THR A 61 2.53 -1.10 -16.45
C THR A 61 2.12 -2.41 -17.12
N SER A 62 1.72 -3.42 -16.36
CA SER A 62 1.14 -4.64 -16.95
C SER A 62 0.12 -5.23 -15.99
N CYS A 63 -0.98 -5.72 -16.54
CA CYS A 63 -1.93 -6.57 -15.83
C CYS A 63 -1.42 -8.01 -15.82
N ASP A 64 -1.84 -8.81 -14.84
CA ASP A 64 -1.49 -10.23 -14.83
C ASP A 64 -2.07 -10.98 -16.06
N ALA A 65 -1.48 -12.12 -16.43
CA ALA A 65 -1.90 -12.87 -17.64
C ALA A 65 -3.39 -13.27 -17.62
N ASN A 66 -3.94 -13.53 -16.43
CA ASN A 66 -5.34 -13.88 -16.20
C ASN A 66 -6.26 -12.66 -16.03
N GLU A 67 -5.75 -11.46 -16.32
CA GLU A 67 -6.47 -10.20 -16.20
C GLU A 67 -6.57 -9.49 -17.55
N ALA A 68 -7.64 -8.73 -17.72
CA ALA A 68 -7.90 -7.84 -18.84
C ALA A 68 -7.85 -6.40 -18.34
N LEU A 69 -7.23 -5.54 -19.13
CA LEU A 69 -7.26 -4.11 -18.87
C LEU A 69 -8.68 -3.57 -19.02
N VAL A 70 -9.15 -2.85 -18.01
CA VAL A 70 -10.41 -2.10 -18.06
C VAL A 70 -10.16 -0.62 -18.31
N SER A 71 -9.14 -0.05 -17.65
CA SER A 71 -8.88 1.40 -17.72
C SER A 71 -7.47 1.76 -17.26
N ALA A 72 -6.98 2.91 -17.73
CA ALA A 72 -5.73 3.54 -17.34
C ALA A 72 -5.97 5.02 -17.03
N ILE A 73 -5.64 5.43 -15.80
CA ILE A 73 -5.92 6.75 -15.25
C ILE A 73 -4.60 7.42 -14.86
N CYS A 74 -4.24 8.46 -15.59
CA CYS A 74 -3.12 9.34 -15.32
C CYS A 74 -3.48 10.30 -14.17
N VAL A 75 -2.73 10.26 -13.08
CA VAL A 75 -2.93 11.13 -11.91
C VAL A 75 -1.80 12.15 -11.83
N GLY A 76 -2.14 13.42 -12.06
CA GLY A 76 -1.23 14.57 -11.95
C GLY A 76 -1.60 15.48 -10.78
N VAL A 77 -0.83 16.54 -10.59
CA VAL A 77 -0.99 17.47 -9.45
C VAL A 77 -2.32 18.25 -9.47
N THR A 78 -2.91 18.45 -10.65
CA THR A 78 -4.17 19.20 -10.84
C THR A 78 -5.40 18.31 -10.99
N GLY A 79 -5.24 16.98 -11.03
CA GLY A 79 -6.36 16.05 -11.16
C GLY A 79 -6.00 14.73 -11.82
N ALA A 80 -7.02 13.90 -12.05
CA ALA A 80 -6.92 12.60 -12.72
C ALA A 80 -7.59 12.67 -14.10
N LYS A 81 -6.95 12.10 -15.12
CA LYS A 81 -7.45 12.00 -16.49
C LYS A 81 -7.25 10.58 -17.02
N PHE A 82 -8.11 10.15 -17.94
CA PHE A 82 -7.85 8.92 -18.68
C PHE A 82 -6.61 9.11 -19.56
N SER A 83 -5.83 8.05 -19.77
CA SER A 83 -4.70 8.08 -20.70
C SER A 83 -5.18 8.42 -22.12
N ASP A 84 -4.47 9.32 -22.80
CA ASP A 84 -4.81 9.73 -24.17
C ASP A 84 -4.62 8.58 -25.17
N THR A 85 -3.66 7.70 -24.91
CA THR A 85 -3.39 6.53 -25.74
C THR A 85 -2.88 5.39 -24.88
N ILE A 86 -3.35 4.18 -25.19
CA ILE A 86 -2.92 2.92 -24.57
C ILE A 86 -2.28 2.08 -25.67
N ARG A 87 -1.00 1.73 -25.51
CA ARG A 87 -0.31 0.77 -26.37
C ARG A 87 0.02 -0.49 -25.58
N VAL A 88 -0.15 -1.64 -26.19
CA VAL A 88 0.25 -2.94 -25.63
C VAL A 88 1.27 -3.55 -26.57
N GLU A 89 2.51 -3.70 -26.10
CA GLU A 89 3.62 -4.30 -26.82
C GLU A 89 4.26 -5.34 -25.90
N ASP A 90 4.45 -6.58 -26.38
CA ASP A 90 5.02 -7.69 -25.60
C ASP A 90 4.32 -7.97 -24.26
N GLY A 91 3.02 -7.68 -24.16
CA GLY A 91 2.25 -7.80 -22.91
C GLY A 91 2.54 -6.71 -21.87
N VAL A 92 3.39 -5.74 -22.21
CA VAL A 92 3.62 -4.52 -21.44
C VAL A 92 2.71 -3.43 -21.97
N LEU A 93 1.94 -2.85 -21.07
CA LEU A 93 1.08 -1.73 -21.35
C LEU A 93 1.80 -0.43 -21.10
N THR A 94 1.90 0.39 -22.14
CA THR A 94 2.41 1.76 -22.02
C THR A 94 1.25 2.71 -22.25
N ALA A 95 0.80 3.34 -21.18
CA ALA A 95 -0.17 4.42 -21.24
C ALA A 95 0.57 5.75 -21.36
N THR A 96 0.23 6.53 -22.37
CA THR A 96 0.76 7.88 -22.52
C THR A 96 -0.02 8.83 -21.64
N CYS A 97 0.67 9.44 -20.69
CA CYS A 97 0.15 10.49 -19.84
C CYS A 97 0.82 11.81 -20.20
N GLY A 98 0.07 12.91 -20.19
CA GLY A 98 0.64 14.24 -20.42
C GLY A 98 1.76 14.59 -19.43
N SER A 99 2.62 15.55 -19.79
CA SER A 99 3.85 15.91 -19.07
C SER A 99 3.67 16.36 -17.61
N SER A 100 2.45 16.66 -17.19
CA SER A 100 2.10 17.02 -15.81
C SER A 100 1.79 15.81 -14.91
N THR A 101 1.94 14.59 -15.43
CA THR A 101 1.56 13.35 -14.75
C THR A 101 2.79 12.53 -14.38
N ASN A 102 2.89 12.13 -13.12
CA ASN A 102 3.95 11.29 -12.59
C ASN A 102 3.43 9.98 -11.96
N ASN A 103 2.10 9.79 -11.96
CA ASN A 103 1.44 8.61 -11.43
C ASN A 103 0.42 8.08 -12.43
N ILE A 104 0.27 6.75 -12.46
CA ILE A 104 -0.81 6.10 -13.18
C ILE A 104 -1.49 5.06 -12.28
N VAL A 105 -2.81 4.95 -12.43
CA VAL A 105 -3.63 3.89 -11.83
C VAL A 105 -4.24 3.08 -12.97
N VAL A 106 -3.93 1.80 -13.01
CA VAL A 106 -4.43 0.85 -14.01
C VAL A 106 -5.41 -0.09 -13.35
N LEU A 107 -6.56 -0.29 -13.97
CA LEU A 107 -7.60 -1.19 -13.51
C LEU A 107 -7.57 -2.46 -14.37
N CYS A 108 -7.27 -3.58 -13.74
CA CYS A 108 -7.19 -4.90 -14.33
C CYS A 108 -8.35 -5.75 -13.81
N ALA A 109 -9.25 -6.21 -14.66
CA ALA A 109 -10.32 -7.14 -14.29
C ALA A 109 -9.90 -8.58 -14.55
N ARG A 110 -10.31 -9.52 -13.70
CA ARG A 110 -10.13 -10.95 -13.97
C ARG A 110 -10.93 -11.36 -15.22
N LYS A 111 -10.33 -12.19 -16.07
CA LYS A 111 -10.99 -12.82 -17.22
C LYS A 111 -11.87 -14.00 -16.80
#